data_AF-A0A1V5N062-F1
#
_entry.id   AF-A0A1V5N062-F1
#
_cell.length_a   1.000
_cell.length_b   1.000
_cell.length_c   1.000
_cell.angle_alpha   90.00
_cell.angle_beta   90.00
_cell.angle_gamma   90.00
#
_symmetry.space_group_name_H-M   'P 1'
#
loop_
_entity.id
_entity.type
_entity.pdbx_description
1 polymer ?
#
loop_
_entity_poly.entity_id
_entity_poly.type
_entity_poly.pdbx_seq_one_letter_code
_entity_poly.pdbx_strand_id
1 'polypeptide(L)' 'MEYKAPSVTINQAVFEQITAYNWALHANYLIVSNGLTHYCCAVDYERHDIRFIETIPAYHEL' A
#
# COMPACT_ATOMS: atom_id res chain seq x y z
N MET A 1 7.04 -2.86 -0.47
CA MET A 1 7.03 -2.01 0.74
C MET A 1 7.67 -0.70 0.35
N GLU A 2 7.04 0.42 0.69
CA GLU A 2 7.56 1.75 0.36
C GLU A 2 7.70 2.69 1.55
N TYR A 3 8.74 3.51 1.48
CA TYR A 3 9.14 4.43 2.55
C TYR A 3 9.14 5.88 2.06
N LYS A 4 8.55 6.76 2.87
CA LYS A 4 8.57 8.22 2.68
C LYS A 4 9.27 8.89 3.86
N ALA A 5 9.72 10.13 3.65
CA ALA A 5 10.29 10.92 4.72
C ALA A 5 9.26 11.16 5.85
N PRO A 6 9.67 11.27 7.12
CA PRO A 6 8.76 11.46 8.25
C PRO A 6 7.91 12.73 8.17
N SER A 7 8.41 13.75 7.47
CA SER A 7 7.70 15.00 7.21
C SER A 7 6.59 14.89 6.17
N VAL A 8 6.51 13.77 5.44
CA VAL A 8 5.47 13.55 4.42
C VAL A 8 4.27 12.89 5.09
N THR A 9 3.16 13.62 5.11
CA THR A 9 1.86 13.07 5.51
C THR A 9 1.42 12.03 4.47
N ILE A 10 1.23 10.79 4.91
CA ILE A 10 0.68 9.74 4.04
C ILE A 10 -0.80 10.04 3.83
N ASN A 11 -1.16 10.44 2.63
CA ASN A 11 -2.52 10.75 2.21
C ASN A 11 -2.85 10.00 0.90
N GLN A 12 -4.09 10.14 0.41
CA GLN A 12 -4.54 9.47 -0.80
C GLN A 12 -3.64 9.74 -2.02
N ALA A 13 -3.13 10.96 -2.20
CA ALA A 13 -2.25 11.30 -3.32
C ALA A 13 -0.91 10.53 -3.28
N VAL A 14 -0.39 10.23 -2.08
CA VAL A 14 0.79 9.36 -1.91
C VAL A 14 0.49 7.94 -2.40
N PHE A 15 -0.70 7.40 -2.10
CA PHE A 15 -1.11 6.09 -2.59
C PHE A 15 -1.35 6.07 -4.09
N GLU A 16 -1.94 7.10 -4.66
CA GLU A 16 -2.11 7.23 -6.12
C GLU A 16 -0.76 7.22 -6.84
N GLN A 17 0.22 7.95 -6.30
CA GLN A 17 1.58 7.96 -6.85
C GLN A 17 2.24 6.58 -6.77
N ILE A 18 2.12 5.89 -5.63
CA ILE A 18 2.80 4.59 -5.42
C ILE A 18 2.11 3.49 -6.22
N THR A 19 0.78 3.48 -6.26
CA THR A 19 0.04 2.43 -6.94
C THR A 19 0.28 2.48 -8.44
N ALA A 20 0.37 3.66 -9.07
CA ALA A 20 0.77 3.82 -10.48
C ALA A 20 2.01 2.98 -10.87
N TYR A 21 3.02 2.89 -10.01
CA TYR A 21 4.19 2.03 -10.21
C TYR A 21 3.92 0.57 -9.83
N ASN A 22 3.15 0.34 -8.77
CA ASN A 22 2.82 -1.00 -8.29
C ASN A 22 1.95 -1.79 -9.29
N TRP A 23 1.21 -1.12 -10.18
CA TRP A 23 0.51 -1.73 -11.31
C TRP A 23 1.45 -2.54 -12.20
N ALA A 24 2.65 -2.03 -12.47
CA ALA A 24 3.64 -2.73 -13.29
C ALA A 24 4.31 -3.91 -12.55
N LEU A 25 4.35 -3.85 -11.22
CA LEU A 25 4.97 -4.86 -10.36
C LEU A 25 4.03 -5.98 -9.91
N HIS A 26 2.71 -5.81 -10.10
CA HIS A 26 1.68 -6.79 -9.72
C HIS A 26 1.77 -7.26 -8.25
N ALA A 27 2.12 -6.36 -7.30
CA ALA A 27 2.14 -6.72 -5.89
C ALA A 27 0.74 -6.70 -5.25
N ASN A 28 0.30 -7.85 -4.74
CA ASN A 28 -0.99 -8.02 -4.07
C ASN A 28 -1.14 -7.16 -2.79
N TYR A 29 -0.04 -6.83 -2.13
CA TYR A 29 -0.03 -6.03 -0.91
C TYR A 29 0.97 -4.88 -1.02
N LEU A 30 0.52 -3.71 -0.62
CA LEU A 30 1.31 -2.50 -0.53
C LEU A 30 1.38 -2.06 0.93
N ILE A 31 2.59 -1.79 1.42
CA ILE A 31 2.81 -1.22 2.75
C ILE A 31 3.49 0.11 2.53
N VAL A 32 2.93 1.18 3.07
CA VAL A 32 3.49 2.53 3.00
C VAL A 32 3.75 3.04 4.40
N SER A 33 4.97 3.53 4.61
CA SER A 33 5.45 3.98 5.92
C SER A 33 6.19 5.31 5.79
N ASN A 34 5.99 6.20 6.75
CA ASN A 34 6.83 7.40 6.93
C ASN A 34 7.63 7.34 8.24
N GLY A 35 7.67 6.18 8.90
CA GLY A 35 8.33 5.98 10.19
C GLY A 35 7.54 6.46 11.42
N LEU A 36 6.47 7.25 11.24
CA LEU A 36 5.54 7.65 12.30
C LEU A 36 4.18 6.95 12.16
N THR A 37 3.77 6.71 10.92
CA THR A 37 2.51 6.11 10.55
C THR A 37 2.75 5.07 9.47
N HIS A 38 2.02 3.97 9.58
CA HIS A 38 2.11 2.84 8.68
C HIS A 38 0.72 2.50 8.17
N TYR A 39 0.60 2.25 6.88
CA TYR A 39 -0.63 1.82 6.24
C TYR A 39 -0.35 0.58 5.41
N CYS A 40 -1.22 -0.42 5.56
CA CYS A 40 -1.23 -1.61 4.72
C CYS A 40 -2.45 -1.58 3.82
N CYS A 41 -2.25 -1.94 2.55
CA CYS A 41 -3.28 -1.97 1.54
C CYS A 41 -3.20 -3.25 0.73
N ALA A 42 -4.34 -3.86 0.43
CA ALA A 42 -4.47 -4.87 -0.60
C ALA A 42 -4.85 -4.20 -1.92
N VAL A 43 -4.20 -4.61 -3.01
CA VAL A 43 -4.53 -4.15 -4.36
C VAL A 43 -5.52 -5.13 -4.98
N ASP A 44 -6.70 -4.65 -5.32
CA ASP A 44 -7.72 -5.40 -6.03
C ASP A 44 -7.58 -5.11 -7.53
N TYR A 45 -6.88 -6.00 -8.23
CA TYR A 45 -6.67 -5.89 -9.67
C TYR A 45 -7.94 -6.11 -10.49
N GLU A 46 -8.93 -6.85 -9.97
CA GLU A 46 -10.19 -7.06 -10.69
C GLU A 46 -11.06 -5.81 -10.69
N ARG A 47 -11.06 -5.08 -9.56
CA ARG A 47 -11.85 -3.85 -9.39
C ARG A 47 -11.06 -2.57 -9.64
N HIS A 48 -9.76 -2.68 -9.91
CA HIS A 48 -8.85 -1.54 -9.98
C HIS A 48 -8.89 -0.64 -8.73
N ASP A 49 -9.01 -1.26 -7.56
CA ASP A 49 -9.21 -0.57 -6.29
C ASP A 49 -8.15 -0.94 -5.25
N ILE A 50 -8.00 -0.09 -4.24
CA ILE A 50 -7.02 -0.27 -3.17
C ILE A 50 -7.78 -0.29 -1.85
N ARG A 51 -7.73 -1.43 -1.16
CA ARG A 51 -8.41 -1.62 0.11
C ARG A 51 -7.43 -1.52 1.26
N PHE A 52 -7.67 -0.58 2.17
CA PHE A 52 -6.90 -0.49 3.41
C PHE A 52 -7.22 -1.70 4.29
N ILE A 53 -6.18 -2.39 4.74
CA ILE A 53 -6.28 -3.53 5.63
C ILE A 53 -5.50 -3.23 6.90
N GLU A 54 -6.09 -3.51 8.06
CA GLU A 54 -5.42 -3.33 9.34
C GLU A 54 -4.35 -4.39 9.60
N THR A 55 -4.52 -5.56 8.97
CA THR A 55 -3.62 -6.70 9.16
C THR A 55 -3.29 -7.32 7.81
N ILE A 56 -2.00 -7.58 7.55
CA ILE A 56 -1.57 -8.36 6.40
C ILE A 56 -1.96 -9.82 6.69
N PRO A 57 -2.68 -10.50 5.78
CA PRO A 57 -3.05 -11.89 6.00
C PRO A 57 -1.80 -12.73 6.26
N ALA A 58 -1.92 -13.69 7.17
CA ALA A 58 -0.79 -14.57 7.48
C ALA A 58 -0.38 -15.32 6.20
N TYR A 59 0.89 -15.71 6.07
CA TYR A 59 1.36 -16.49 4.92
C TYR A 59 0.55 -17.79 4.71
N HIS A 60 -0.11 -18.28 5.77
CA HIS A 60 -0.97 -19.46 5.73
C HIS A 60 -2.39 -19.19 5.16
N GLU A 61 -2.79 -17.93 5.02
CA GLU A 61 -4.08 -17.49 4.47
C GLU A 61 -3.97 -17.00 3.01
N LEU A 62 -2.77 -17.09 2.44
CA LEU A 62 -2.42 -16.77 1.04
C LEU A 62 -2.48 -18.01 0.15
#